data_AF-A0A939EYC9-F1
#
_entry.id   AF-A0A939EYC9-F1
#
_cell.length_a   1.000
_cell.length_b   1.000
_cell.length_c   1.000
_cell.angle_alpha   90.00
_cell.angle_beta   90.00
_cell.angle_gamma   90.00
#
_symmetry.space_group_name_H-M   'P 1'
#
loop_
_entity.id
_entity.type
_entity.pdbx_description
1 polymer ?
#
loop_
_entity_poly.entity_id
_entity_poly.type
_entity_poly.pdbx_seq_one_letter_code
_entity_poly.pdbx_strand_id
1 'polypeptide(L)'
;MKYPLYVAFGLLTLFALPAEAQRKTKVKAKGDVAVSAANRLQPLFGGISTAQAEGVVGAAFLADVQRSFASKEEASRFFSTKAYEYLTEGKTDTAIYRFNLAWLLNPKNADVYRGLGVISSRNPTPDESIGLLNQGLALAPNDALILSDLGSSYLIRYEQTKKKKDLTTGYDYLQKAVAADPRNAVAWQQLGRVYYLQEDYAKAWEAIHKGGTLNMTSIDFDFLSELIAKMPDPQGMFK
;
A
#
# COMPACT_ATOMS: atom_id res chain seq x y z
N MET A 1 44.26 47.19 -60.54
CA MET A 1 45.00 48.17 -59.71
C MET A 1 44.65 47.94 -58.24
N LYS A 2 45.66 47.66 -57.40
CA LYS A 2 45.81 47.93 -55.96
C LYS A 2 44.82 47.31 -54.93
N TYR A 3 45.37 46.39 -54.11
CA TYR A 3 44.98 45.97 -52.75
C TYR A 3 45.15 47.13 -51.72
N PRO A 4 44.57 47.13 -50.48
CA PRO A 4 44.75 46.13 -49.39
C PRO A 4 43.46 45.77 -48.60
N LEU A 5 43.28 44.55 -48.08
CA LEU A 5 43.85 43.98 -46.85
C LEU A 5 43.72 44.89 -45.62
N TYR A 6 42.62 44.74 -44.85
CA TYR A 6 42.62 45.05 -43.43
C TYR A 6 42.13 43.83 -42.63
N VAL A 7 43.08 43.29 -41.88
CA VAL A 7 42.91 42.33 -40.81
C VAL A 7 42.27 43.06 -39.64
N ALA A 8 41.09 42.62 -39.20
CA ALA A 8 40.52 43.01 -37.91
C ALA A 8 40.47 41.77 -37.01
N PHE A 9 41.47 41.67 -36.14
CA PHE A 9 41.47 40.81 -34.95
C PHE A 9 40.39 41.35 -33.99
N GLY A 10 39.33 40.58 -33.77
CA GLY A 10 38.28 40.87 -32.79
C GLY A 10 38.00 39.62 -31.97
N LEU A 11 38.23 39.72 -30.67
CA LEU A 11 38.26 38.63 -29.69
C LEU A 11 37.11 37.62 -29.82
N LEU A 12 37.49 36.33 -29.79
CA LEU A 12 36.63 35.24 -29.35
C LEU A 12 36.27 35.47 -27.87
N THR A 13 35.11 36.05 -27.59
CA THR A 13 34.49 35.91 -26.27
C THR A 13 33.68 34.62 -26.29
N LEU A 14 34.29 33.54 -25.78
CA LEU A 14 33.52 32.37 -25.35
C LEU A 14 32.53 32.86 -24.28
N PHE A 15 31.25 32.98 -24.65
CA PHE A 15 30.19 32.94 -23.67
C PHE A 15 30.16 31.52 -23.10
N ALA A 16 30.85 31.33 -21.98
CA ALA A 16 30.62 30.19 -21.11
C ALA A 16 29.16 30.25 -20.67
N LEU A 17 28.33 29.36 -21.22
CA LEU A 17 26.99 29.11 -20.72
C LEU A 17 27.09 28.72 -19.24
N PRO A 18 26.26 29.26 -18.34
CA PRO A 18 26.24 28.84 -16.96
C PRO A 18 25.94 27.34 -16.89
N ALA A 19 26.73 26.64 -16.07
CA ALA A 19 26.64 25.22 -15.82
C ALA A 19 25.36 24.86 -15.03
N GLU A 20 24.20 25.01 -15.65
CA GLU A 20 22.90 24.61 -15.08
C GLU A 20 22.16 23.56 -15.91
N ALA A 21 22.71 23.16 -17.05
CA ALA A 21 22.17 22.07 -17.86
C ALA A 21 22.97 20.77 -17.69
N GLN A 22 23.09 20.27 -16.45
CA GLN A 22 23.42 18.86 -16.17
C GLN A 22 23.20 18.52 -14.68
N ARG A 23 22.04 18.87 -14.11
CA ARG A 23 21.55 18.11 -12.95
C ARG A 23 21.14 16.73 -13.45
N LYS A 24 22.12 15.84 -13.56
CA LYS A 24 21.87 14.41 -13.41
C LYS A 24 21.11 14.28 -12.10
N THR A 25 19.82 13.96 -12.18
CA THR A 25 19.07 13.42 -11.07
C THR A 25 19.80 12.14 -10.65
N LYS A 26 20.78 12.28 -9.76
CA LYS A 26 21.13 11.22 -8.83
C LYS A 26 19.82 10.92 -8.12
N VAL A 27 19.11 9.91 -8.58
CA VAL A 27 18.20 9.14 -7.73
C VAL A 27 19.05 8.83 -6.52
N LYS A 28 18.77 9.52 -5.41
CA LYS A 28 19.37 9.23 -4.11
C LYS A 28 19.10 7.73 -3.92
N ALA A 29 20.14 6.90 -4.01
CA ALA A 29 20.01 5.51 -3.60
C ALA A 29 19.31 5.55 -2.24
N LYS A 30 18.24 4.76 -2.06
CA LYS A 30 17.61 4.54 -0.75
C LYS A 30 18.77 4.41 0.25
N GLY A 31 18.90 5.40 1.13
CA GLY A 31 20.09 5.59 1.96
C GLY A 31 20.44 4.30 2.68
N ASP A 32 21.74 4.06 2.90
CA ASP A 32 22.30 2.82 3.45
C ASP A 32 21.50 2.33 4.67
N VAL A 33 20.47 1.51 4.42
CA VAL A 33 19.63 0.95 5.47
C VAL A 33 20.52 -0.03 6.24
N ALA A 34 20.66 0.18 7.55
CA ALA A 34 21.49 -0.69 8.38
C ALA A 34 20.98 -2.13 8.30
N VAL A 35 21.90 -3.07 8.02
CA VAL A 35 21.60 -4.50 7.95
C VAL A 35 21.81 -5.11 9.32
N SER A 36 20.75 -5.66 9.90
CA SER A 36 20.72 -6.25 11.24
C SER A 36 19.64 -7.33 11.35
N ALA A 37 19.65 -8.08 12.46
CA ALA A 37 18.59 -9.05 12.74
C ALA A 37 17.20 -8.39 12.91
N ALA A 38 17.15 -7.13 13.37
CA ALA A 38 15.91 -6.39 13.58
C ALA A 38 15.14 -6.13 12.26
N ASN A 39 15.84 -6.08 11.13
CA ASN A 39 15.22 -5.93 9.82
C ASN A 39 14.18 -7.02 9.54
N ARG A 40 14.33 -8.23 10.08
CA ARG A 40 13.38 -9.34 9.89
C ARG A 40 11.95 -8.99 10.31
N LEU A 41 11.78 -8.04 11.23
CA LEU A 41 10.51 -7.64 11.82
C LEU A 41 9.96 -6.33 11.23
N GLN A 42 10.59 -5.79 10.18
CA GLN A 42 10.10 -4.61 9.46
C GLN A 42 9.53 -5.05 8.10
N PRO A 43 8.45 -4.42 7.60
CA PRO A 43 7.93 -4.70 6.27
C PRO A 43 9.03 -4.66 5.19
N LEU A 44 9.08 -5.69 4.34
CA LEU A 44 10.10 -5.86 3.29
C LEU A 44 11.53 -5.72 3.82
N PHE A 45 11.79 -6.28 4.99
CA PHE A 45 13.06 -6.19 5.72
C PHE A 45 13.56 -4.76 6.01
N GLY A 46 12.65 -3.79 6.12
CA GLY A 46 13.01 -2.38 6.26
C GLY A 46 13.54 -1.75 4.97
N GLY A 47 13.29 -2.39 3.83
CA GLY A 47 13.67 -1.88 2.52
C GLY A 47 15.11 -2.16 2.08
N ILE A 48 15.82 -3.08 2.77
CA ILE A 48 17.12 -3.60 2.31
C ILE A 48 16.97 -4.38 1.00
N SER A 49 18.07 -4.58 0.28
CA SER A 49 18.08 -5.41 -0.94
C SER A 49 17.77 -6.88 -0.64
N THR A 50 17.31 -7.62 -1.65
CA THR A 50 17.06 -9.07 -1.52
C THR A 50 18.33 -9.83 -1.11
N ALA A 51 19.50 -9.48 -1.64
CA ALA A 51 20.77 -10.10 -1.24
C ALA A 51 21.10 -9.86 0.25
N GLN A 52 20.84 -8.65 0.77
CA GLN A 52 20.99 -8.37 2.20
C GLN A 52 19.96 -9.13 3.02
N ALA A 53 18.71 -9.23 2.55
CA ALA A 53 17.66 -10.00 3.20
C ALA A 53 17.98 -11.52 3.24
N GLU A 54 18.56 -12.09 2.18
CA GLU A 54 19.05 -13.47 2.17
C GLU A 54 20.14 -13.69 3.22
N GLY A 55 21.09 -12.75 3.35
CA GLY A 55 22.09 -12.78 4.41
C GLY A 55 21.48 -12.69 5.81
N VAL A 56 20.45 -11.86 5.96
CA VAL A 56 19.69 -11.74 7.21
C VAL A 56 18.92 -13.02 7.52
N VAL A 57 18.34 -13.74 6.55
CA VAL A 57 17.59 -14.98 6.79
C VAL A 57 18.53 -16.18 7.02
N GLY A 58 19.60 -16.27 6.22
CA GLY A 58 20.58 -17.35 6.25
C GLY A 58 20.43 -18.32 5.08
N ALA A 59 21.53 -18.56 4.36
CA ALA A 59 21.55 -19.39 3.16
C ALA A 59 21.18 -20.86 3.41
N ALA A 60 21.56 -21.43 4.57
CA ALA A 60 21.22 -22.81 4.92
C ALA A 60 19.70 -23.01 5.03
N PHE A 61 19.01 -22.10 5.72
CA PHE A 61 17.55 -22.15 5.85
C PHE A 61 16.86 -22.01 4.48
N LEU A 62 17.32 -21.08 3.64
CA LEU A 62 16.76 -20.91 2.29
C LEU A 62 16.99 -22.14 1.41
N ALA A 63 18.12 -22.82 1.55
CA ALA A 63 18.37 -24.09 0.87
C ALA A 63 17.43 -25.20 1.37
N ASP A 64 17.13 -25.27 2.67
CA ASP A 64 16.18 -26.22 3.22
C ASP A 64 14.75 -25.95 2.71
N VAL A 65 14.34 -24.68 2.64
CA VAL A 65 13.08 -24.27 2.01
C VAL A 65 13.06 -24.74 0.55
N GLN A 66 14.10 -24.47 -0.23
CA GLN A 66 14.15 -24.90 -1.63
C GLN A 66 14.03 -26.42 -1.81
N ARG A 67 14.53 -27.23 -0.86
CA ARG A 67 14.37 -28.69 -0.89
C ARG A 67 12.98 -29.16 -0.46
N SER A 68 12.25 -28.34 0.31
CA SER A 68 10.97 -28.71 0.93
C SER A 68 9.74 -28.36 0.08
N PHE A 69 9.89 -27.53 -0.96
CA PHE A 69 8.81 -27.07 -1.82
C PHE A 69 9.15 -27.33 -3.29
N ALA A 70 8.15 -27.55 -4.14
CA ALA A 70 8.36 -27.79 -5.56
C ALA A 70 8.83 -26.53 -6.31
N SER A 71 8.47 -25.33 -5.81
CA SER A 71 8.92 -24.07 -6.38
C SER A 71 8.98 -22.94 -5.35
N LYS A 72 9.66 -21.84 -5.71
CA LYS A 72 9.70 -20.62 -4.89
C LYS A 72 8.33 -19.97 -4.77
N GLU A 73 7.50 -20.06 -5.80
CA GLU A 73 6.13 -19.56 -5.83
C GLU A 73 5.24 -20.35 -4.87
N GLU A 74 5.40 -21.67 -4.79
CA GLU A 74 4.71 -22.49 -3.80
C GLU A 74 5.15 -22.16 -2.38
N ALA A 75 6.47 -22.09 -2.14
CA ALA A 75 7.00 -21.71 -0.83
C ALA A 75 6.49 -20.32 -0.40
N SER A 76 6.47 -19.34 -1.32
CA SER A 76 5.95 -18.00 -1.07
C SER A 76 4.46 -18.03 -0.67
N ARG A 77 3.62 -18.78 -1.41
CA ARG A 77 2.20 -18.95 -1.05
C ARG A 77 2.04 -19.58 0.34
N PHE A 78 2.81 -20.63 0.64
CA PHE A 78 2.81 -21.26 1.95
C PHE A 78 3.14 -20.27 3.07
N PHE A 79 4.26 -19.54 2.95
CA PHE A 79 4.66 -18.58 3.97
C PHE A 79 3.69 -17.40 4.10
N SER A 80 3.09 -16.93 3.01
CA SER A 80 2.04 -15.88 3.07
C SER A 80 0.77 -16.38 3.77
N THR A 81 0.37 -17.63 3.54
CA THR A 81 -0.77 -18.26 4.24
C THR A 81 -0.50 -18.32 5.75
N LYS A 82 0.68 -18.82 6.14
CA LYS A 82 1.11 -18.84 7.56
C LYS A 82 1.19 -17.45 8.16
N ALA A 83 1.59 -16.45 7.39
CA ALA A 83 1.63 -15.07 7.85
C ALA A 83 0.24 -14.55 8.22
N TYR A 84 -0.78 -14.82 7.38
CA TYR A 84 -2.16 -14.47 7.70
C TYR A 84 -2.69 -15.22 8.93
N GLU A 85 -2.40 -16.52 9.07
CA GLU A 85 -2.74 -17.28 10.29
C GLU A 85 -2.17 -16.59 11.54
N TYR A 86 -0.87 -16.29 11.56
CA TYR A 86 -0.25 -15.60 12.70
C TYR A 86 -0.80 -14.19 12.92
N LEU A 87 -1.19 -13.48 11.87
CA LEU A 87 -1.81 -12.17 12.00
C LEU A 87 -3.18 -12.27 12.68
N THR A 88 -3.98 -13.31 12.37
CA THR A 88 -5.27 -13.57 13.04
C THR A 88 -5.09 -13.97 14.50
N GLU A 89 -3.98 -14.61 14.85
CA GLU A 89 -3.60 -14.91 16.24
C GLU A 89 -3.01 -13.70 17.00
N GLY A 90 -2.90 -12.54 16.35
CA GLY A 90 -2.30 -11.33 16.94
C GLY A 90 -0.76 -11.34 17.02
N LYS A 91 -0.09 -12.39 16.49
CA LYS A 91 1.36 -12.55 16.50
C LYS A 91 2.01 -11.76 15.36
N THR A 92 1.89 -10.43 15.44
CA THR A 92 2.26 -9.49 14.37
C THR A 92 3.71 -9.64 13.92
N ASP A 93 4.68 -9.70 14.83
CA ASP A 93 6.10 -9.86 14.48
C ASP A 93 6.37 -11.15 13.69
N THR A 94 5.70 -12.23 14.07
CA THR A 94 5.83 -13.51 13.37
C THR A 94 5.19 -13.44 11.98
N ALA A 95 4.04 -12.78 11.86
CA ALA A 95 3.39 -12.53 10.58
C ALA A 95 4.29 -11.71 9.64
N ILE A 96 4.88 -10.61 10.12
CA ILE A 96 5.82 -9.79 9.34
C ILE A 96 6.98 -10.65 8.83
N TYR A 97 7.60 -11.44 9.70
CA TYR A 97 8.71 -12.31 9.29
C TYR A 97 8.28 -13.32 8.21
N ARG A 98 7.10 -13.92 8.33
CA ARG A 98 6.57 -14.88 7.35
C ARG A 98 6.23 -14.22 6.02
N PHE A 99 5.63 -13.03 6.03
CA PHE A 99 5.42 -12.24 4.82
C PHE A 99 6.75 -11.86 4.17
N ASN A 100 7.74 -11.42 4.94
CA ASN A 100 9.08 -11.10 4.45
C ASN A 100 9.76 -12.29 3.77
N LEU A 101 9.65 -13.50 4.35
CA LEU A 101 10.11 -14.72 3.70
C LEU A 101 9.37 -14.99 2.39
N ALA A 102 8.04 -14.84 2.38
CA ALA A 102 7.25 -15.03 1.18
C ALA A 102 7.64 -14.05 0.06
N TRP A 103 7.90 -12.79 0.39
CA TRP A 103 8.41 -11.78 -0.56
C TRP A 103 9.80 -12.16 -1.08
N LEU A 104 10.71 -12.59 -0.21
CA LEU A 104 12.07 -12.95 -0.60
C LEU A 104 12.10 -14.12 -1.59
N LEU A 105 11.19 -15.08 -1.40
CA LEU A 105 11.03 -16.24 -2.28
C LEU A 105 10.39 -15.85 -3.61
N ASN A 106 9.34 -15.02 -3.57
CA ASN A 106 8.66 -14.54 -4.77
C ASN A 106 8.17 -13.08 -4.59
N PRO A 107 8.92 -12.10 -5.11
CA PRO A 107 8.51 -10.69 -5.07
C PRO A 107 7.29 -10.37 -5.93
N LYS A 108 6.73 -11.32 -6.70
CA LYS A 108 5.51 -11.13 -7.49
C LYS A 108 4.25 -11.65 -6.79
N ASN A 109 4.37 -12.07 -5.52
CA ASN A 109 3.21 -12.48 -4.73
C ASN A 109 2.47 -11.25 -4.17
N ALA A 110 1.34 -10.88 -4.79
CA ALA A 110 0.54 -9.72 -4.40
C ALA A 110 0.03 -9.80 -2.94
N ASP A 111 -0.27 -10.99 -2.44
CA ASP A 111 -0.78 -11.22 -1.08
C ASP A 111 0.18 -10.75 0.00
N VAL A 112 1.49 -10.77 -0.29
CA VAL A 112 2.52 -10.34 0.66
C VAL A 112 2.49 -8.84 0.86
N TYR A 113 2.36 -8.09 -0.23
CA TYR A 113 2.22 -6.64 -0.20
C TYR A 113 0.94 -6.22 0.51
N ARG A 114 -0.15 -6.95 0.24
CA ARG A 114 -1.41 -6.76 0.96
C ARG A 114 -1.25 -6.99 2.46
N GLY A 115 -0.71 -8.14 2.84
CA GLY A 115 -0.57 -8.54 4.24
C GLY A 115 0.30 -7.58 5.05
N LEU A 116 1.45 -7.20 4.49
CA LEU A 116 2.31 -6.17 5.10
C LEU A 116 1.61 -4.79 5.11
N GLY A 117 0.86 -4.45 4.07
CA GLY A 117 0.09 -3.21 4.00
C GLY A 117 -0.98 -3.11 5.10
N VAL A 118 -1.69 -4.21 5.40
CA VAL A 118 -2.65 -4.30 6.51
C VAL A 118 -1.97 -4.18 7.86
N ILE A 119 -0.76 -4.71 8.02
CA ILE A 119 0.02 -4.54 9.25
C ILE A 119 0.44 -3.06 9.40
N SER A 120 0.97 -2.46 8.33
CA SER A 120 1.41 -1.07 8.32
C SER A 120 0.29 -0.04 8.45
N SER A 121 -0.98 -0.40 8.17
CA SER A 121 -2.10 0.53 8.35
C SER A 121 -2.41 0.82 9.82
N ARG A 122 -1.88 0.00 10.74
CA ARG A 122 -2.00 0.20 12.21
C ARG A 122 -1.02 1.24 12.75
N ASN A 123 -0.04 1.67 11.95
CA ASN A 123 0.88 2.73 12.33
C ASN A 123 0.16 4.09 12.35
N PRO A 124 0.70 5.10 13.08
CA PRO A 124 0.08 6.42 13.16
C PRO A 124 -0.16 7.11 11.82
N THR A 125 0.55 6.72 10.75
CA THR A 125 0.35 7.26 9.39
C THR A 125 0.19 6.10 8.40
N PRO A 126 -0.82 6.11 7.52
CA PRO A 126 -1.08 5.02 6.60
C PRO A 126 -0.22 5.05 5.32
N ASP A 127 0.80 5.91 5.23
CA ASP A 127 1.58 6.11 4.00
C ASP A 127 2.40 4.86 3.60
N GLU A 128 2.96 4.13 4.57
CA GLU A 128 3.64 2.86 4.31
C GLU A 128 2.65 1.80 3.79
N SER A 129 1.46 1.73 4.39
CA SER A 129 0.37 0.85 3.94
C SER A 129 0.00 1.15 2.49
N ILE A 130 -0.24 2.42 2.15
CA ILE A 130 -0.56 2.86 0.79
C ILE A 130 0.56 2.48 -0.19
N GLY A 131 1.82 2.66 0.22
CA GLY A 131 2.99 2.29 -0.60
C GLY A 131 3.03 0.79 -0.91
N LEU A 132 2.87 -0.06 0.11
CA LEU A 132 2.86 -1.51 -0.02
C LEU A 132 1.67 -1.98 -0.85
N LEU A 133 0.46 -1.50 -0.55
CA LEU A 133 -0.74 -1.90 -1.27
C LEU A 133 -0.72 -1.51 -2.75
N ASN A 134 -0.13 -0.35 -3.11
CA ASN A 134 0.07 0.01 -4.51
C ASN A 134 1.02 -0.95 -5.24
N GLN A 135 2.03 -1.49 -4.56
CA GLN A 135 2.89 -2.53 -5.15
C GLN A 135 2.12 -3.84 -5.37
N GLY A 136 1.27 -4.22 -4.42
CA GLY A 136 0.36 -5.35 -4.57
C GLY A 136 -0.62 -5.16 -5.73
N LEU A 137 -1.23 -3.99 -5.83
CA LEU A 137 -2.18 -3.65 -6.90
C LEU A 137 -1.53 -3.68 -8.28
N ALA A 138 -0.27 -3.26 -8.40
CA ALA A 138 0.47 -3.36 -9.66
C ALA A 138 0.64 -4.81 -10.15
N LEU A 139 0.63 -5.78 -9.24
CA LEU A 139 0.70 -7.22 -9.54
C LEU A 139 -0.69 -7.84 -9.75
N ALA A 140 -1.70 -7.33 -9.06
CA ALA A 140 -3.09 -7.78 -9.15
C ALA A 140 -4.07 -6.58 -9.26
N PRO A 141 -4.23 -5.99 -10.47
CA PRO A 141 -4.93 -4.69 -10.63
C PRO A 141 -6.40 -4.65 -10.27
N ASN A 142 -7.05 -5.82 -10.21
CA ASN A 142 -8.48 -5.96 -9.92
C ASN A 142 -8.72 -6.73 -8.60
N ASP A 143 -7.71 -6.87 -7.75
CA ASP A 143 -7.88 -7.54 -6.46
C ASP A 143 -8.77 -6.68 -5.54
N ALA A 144 -9.98 -7.16 -5.29
CA ALA A 144 -10.97 -6.44 -4.51
C ALA A 144 -10.54 -6.18 -3.07
N LEU A 145 -9.70 -7.05 -2.49
CA LEU A 145 -9.22 -6.88 -1.12
C LEU A 145 -8.13 -5.79 -1.06
N ILE A 146 -7.18 -5.78 -1.99
CA ILE A 146 -6.17 -4.71 -2.10
C ILE A 146 -6.83 -3.36 -2.37
N LEU A 147 -7.82 -3.31 -3.28
CA LEU A 147 -8.58 -2.09 -3.57
C LEU A 147 -9.33 -1.59 -2.33
N SER A 148 -9.96 -2.49 -1.57
CA SER A 148 -10.65 -2.16 -0.33
C SER A 148 -9.71 -1.63 0.75
N ASP A 149 -8.55 -2.27 0.92
CA ASP A 149 -7.54 -1.87 1.90
C ASP A 149 -6.90 -0.53 1.51
N LEU A 150 -6.67 -0.26 0.22
CA LEU A 150 -6.24 1.05 -0.26
C LEU A 150 -7.27 2.12 0.09
N GLY A 151 -8.53 1.88 -0.27
CA GLY A 151 -9.65 2.76 0.04
C GLY A 151 -9.67 3.15 1.52
N SER A 152 -9.61 2.15 2.40
CA SER A 152 -9.56 2.31 3.85
C SER A 152 -8.35 3.14 4.30
N SER A 153 -7.15 2.85 3.81
CA SER A 153 -5.93 3.59 4.16
C SER A 153 -5.98 5.07 3.71
N TYR A 154 -6.61 5.37 2.58
CA TYR A 154 -6.86 6.76 2.16
C TYR A 154 -7.88 7.47 3.06
N LEU A 155 -8.91 6.78 3.56
CA LEU A 155 -9.85 7.34 4.53
C LEU A 155 -9.16 7.66 5.86
N ILE A 156 -8.31 6.76 6.37
CA ILE A 156 -7.48 7.02 7.56
C ILE A 156 -6.64 8.29 7.35
N ARG A 157 -5.98 8.43 6.18
CA ARG A 157 -5.17 9.63 5.89
C ARG A 157 -6.03 10.89 5.76
N TYR A 158 -7.22 10.77 5.19
CA TYR A 158 -8.17 11.86 5.13
C TYR A 158 -8.59 12.31 6.53
N GLU A 159 -8.88 11.39 7.45
CA GLU A 159 -9.28 11.74 8.80
C GLU A 159 -8.18 12.51 9.55
N GLN A 160 -6.91 12.17 9.30
CA GLN A 160 -5.73 12.82 9.89
C GLN A 160 -5.42 14.18 9.25
N THR A 161 -5.55 14.30 7.92
CA THR A 161 -5.05 15.46 7.18
C THR A 161 -6.15 16.41 6.67
N LYS A 162 -7.40 15.94 6.66
CA LYS A 162 -8.59 16.57 6.06
C LYS A 162 -8.42 16.97 4.59
N LYS A 163 -7.48 16.35 3.86
CA LYS A 163 -7.25 16.63 2.44
C LYS A 163 -8.33 15.97 1.59
N LYS A 164 -9.21 16.76 0.97
CA LYS A 164 -10.32 16.26 0.11
C LYS A 164 -9.88 15.28 -0.99
N LYS A 165 -8.64 15.42 -1.50
CA LYS A 165 -8.06 14.49 -2.48
C LYS A 165 -8.01 13.05 -1.94
N ASP A 166 -7.70 12.87 -0.66
CA ASP A 166 -7.62 11.54 -0.06
C ASP A 166 -9.01 10.92 0.08
N LEU A 167 -10.04 11.69 0.47
CA LEU A 167 -11.43 11.22 0.47
C LEU A 167 -11.89 10.79 -0.93
N THR A 168 -11.56 11.58 -1.95
CA THR A 168 -11.91 11.27 -3.35
C THR A 168 -11.19 10.01 -3.82
N THR A 169 -9.89 9.89 -3.53
CA THR A 169 -9.10 8.72 -3.92
C THR A 169 -9.57 7.45 -3.20
N GLY A 170 -9.93 7.57 -1.91
CA GLY A 170 -10.50 6.47 -1.13
C GLY A 170 -11.80 5.97 -1.72
N TYR A 171 -12.73 6.89 -2.04
CA TYR A 171 -13.97 6.58 -2.73
C TYR A 171 -13.74 5.80 -4.04
N ASP A 172 -12.86 6.31 -4.91
CA ASP A 172 -12.58 5.68 -6.21
C ASP A 172 -12.08 4.23 -6.07
N TYR A 173 -11.20 3.97 -5.11
CA TYR A 173 -10.72 2.62 -4.84
C TYR A 173 -11.80 1.70 -4.27
N LEU A 174 -12.65 2.22 -3.38
CA LEU A 174 -13.75 1.44 -2.81
C LEU A 174 -14.84 1.13 -3.84
N GLN A 175 -15.14 2.05 -4.75
CA GLN A 175 -16.03 1.77 -5.89
C GLN A 175 -15.47 0.66 -6.78
N LYS A 176 -14.17 0.69 -7.07
CA LYS A 176 -13.51 -0.39 -7.80
C LYS A 176 -13.54 -1.71 -7.03
N ALA A 177 -13.37 -1.68 -5.71
CA ALA A 177 -13.42 -2.86 -4.87
C ALA A 177 -14.79 -3.55 -4.93
N VAL A 178 -15.89 -2.81 -4.76
CA VAL A 178 -17.25 -3.39 -4.84
C VAL A 178 -17.65 -3.78 -6.27
N ALA A 179 -17.06 -3.15 -7.29
CA ALA A 179 -17.23 -3.58 -8.68
C ALA A 179 -16.48 -4.89 -8.98
N ALA A 180 -15.29 -5.07 -8.40
CA ALA A 180 -14.49 -6.28 -8.54
C ALA A 180 -15.06 -7.46 -7.73
N ASP A 181 -15.53 -7.20 -6.51
CA ASP A 181 -16.25 -8.16 -5.68
C ASP A 181 -17.42 -7.49 -4.93
N PRO A 182 -18.65 -7.63 -5.42
CA PRO A 182 -19.84 -7.12 -4.74
C PRO A 182 -20.10 -7.73 -3.35
N ARG A 183 -19.41 -8.83 -2.99
CA ARG A 183 -19.54 -9.49 -1.68
C ARG A 183 -18.50 -9.00 -0.67
N ASN A 184 -17.65 -8.04 -1.04
CA ASN A 184 -16.70 -7.44 -0.11
C ASN A 184 -17.42 -6.52 0.89
N ALA A 185 -17.78 -7.08 2.04
CA ALA A 185 -18.50 -6.37 3.11
C ALA A 185 -17.72 -5.15 3.63
N VAL A 186 -16.39 -5.25 3.75
CA VAL A 186 -15.53 -4.16 4.22
C VAL A 186 -15.59 -2.99 3.25
N ALA A 187 -15.49 -3.25 1.94
CA ALA A 187 -15.56 -2.19 0.94
C ALA A 187 -16.91 -1.44 1.00
N TRP A 188 -18.02 -2.16 1.17
CA TRP A 188 -19.34 -1.54 1.36
C TRP A 188 -19.43 -0.67 2.62
N GLN A 189 -18.91 -1.15 3.76
CA GLN A 189 -18.89 -0.36 4.99
C GLN A 189 -18.06 0.91 4.87
N GLN A 190 -16.91 0.82 4.21
CA GLN A 190 -16.02 1.96 3.98
C GLN A 190 -16.64 2.95 2.98
N LEU A 191 -17.41 2.50 1.97
CA LEU A 191 -18.26 3.38 1.16
C LEU A 191 -19.31 4.10 2.02
N GLY A 192 -19.90 3.40 2.98
CA GLY A 192 -20.80 4.00 3.97
C GLY A 192 -20.15 5.17 4.71
N ARG A 193 -18.92 4.98 5.19
CA ARG A 193 -18.12 6.06 5.80
C ARG A 193 -17.85 7.20 4.83
N VAL A 194 -17.50 6.92 3.58
CA VAL A 194 -17.30 7.97 2.56
C VAL A 194 -18.55 8.82 2.43
N TYR A 195 -19.71 8.20 2.24
CA TYR A 195 -20.97 8.92 2.07
C TYR A 195 -21.35 9.71 3.33
N TYR A 196 -21.12 9.16 4.52
CA TYR A 196 -21.29 9.89 5.77
C TYR A 196 -20.40 11.13 5.85
N LEU A 197 -19.12 11.02 5.48
CA LEU A 197 -18.17 12.14 5.43
C LEU A 197 -18.51 13.18 4.35
N GLN A 198 -19.31 12.79 3.36
CA GLN A 198 -19.89 13.65 2.33
C GLN A 198 -21.29 14.18 2.72
N GLU A 199 -21.78 13.83 3.91
CA GLU A 199 -23.13 14.15 4.41
C GLU A 199 -24.29 13.55 3.60
N ASP A 200 -24.01 12.56 2.74
CA ASP A 200 -25.01 11.78 2.01
C ASP A 200 -25.44 10.57 2.87
N TYR A 201 -26.17 10.84 3.95
CA TYR A 201 -26.55 9.82 4.93
C TYR A 201 -27.46 8.74 4.36
N ALA A 202 -28.26 9.05 3.34
CA ALA A 202 -29.11 8.07 2.66
C ALA A 202 -28.26 6.99 1.97
N LYS A 203 -27.26 7.40 1.17
CA LYS A 203 -26.34 6.44 0.56
C LYS A 203 -25.43 5.76 1.58
N ALA A 204 -25.09 6.44 2.68
CA ALA A 204 -24.36 5.81 3.77
C ALA A 204 -25.12 4.60 4.32
N TRP A 205 -26.42 4.74 4.57
CA TRP A 205 -27.27 3.64 4.98
C TRP A 205 -27.37 2.53 3.93
N GLU A 206 -27.59 2.86 2.66
CA GLU A 206 -27.63 1.86 1.59
C GLU A 206 -26.36 1.00 1.54
N ALA A 207 -25.19 1.63 1.68
CA ALA A 207 -23.91 0.94 1.69
C ALA A 207 -23.73 0.08 2.96
N ILE A 208 -24.14 0.61 4.12
CA ILE A 208 -24.07 -0.11 5.40
C ILE A 208 -25.00 -1.32 5.43
N HIS A 209 -26.23 -1.21 4.92
CA HIS A 209 -27.15 -2.34 4.81
C HIS A 209 -26.57 -3.42 3.88
N LYS A 210 -26.01 -3.05 2.73
CA LYS A 210 -25.33 -4.00 1.84
C LYS A 210 -24.19 -4.71 2.56
N GLY A 211 -23.29 -3.98 3.20
CA GLY A 211 -22.19 -4.55 3.98
C GLY A 211 -22.65 -5.47 5.12
N GLY A 212 -23.70 -5.07 5.85
CA GLY A 212 -24.25 -5.82 6.98
C GLY A 212 -24.94 -7.12 6.59
N THR A 213 -25.61 -7.17 5.43
CA THR A 213 -26.16 -8.42 4.89
C THR A 213 -25.08 -9.45 4.53
N LEU A 214 -23.87 -8.98 4.21
CA LEU A 214 -22.74 -9.83 3.83
C LEU A 214 -21.95 -10.29 5.06
N ASN A 215 -21.65 -9.38 5.98
CA ASN A 215 -20.97 -9.71 7.22
C ASN A 215 -21.29 -8.71 8.35
N MET A 216 -22.22 -9.10 9.21
CA MET A 216 -22.67 -8.31 10.35
C MET A 216 -21.58 -8.10 11.43
N THR A 217 -20.65 -9.05 11.61
CA THR A 217 -19.66 -8.99 12.71
C THR A 217 -18.55 -7.98 12.46
N SER A 218 -18.43 -7.47 11.22
CA SER A 218 -17.41 -6.51 10.82
C SER A 218 -17.85 -5.05 10.95
N ILE A 219 -19.12 -4.80 11.30
CA ILE A 219 -19.65 -3.44 11.41
C ILE A 219 -19.09 -2.74 12.65
N ASP A 220 -18.62 -1.52 12.46
CA ASP A 220 -18.25 -0.63 13.56
C ASP A 220 -19.51 0.00 14.17
N PHE A 221 -19.81 -0.37 15.42
CA PHE A 221 -20.96 0.12 16.17
C PHE A 221 -20.83 1.59 16.61
N ASP A 222 -19.61 2.10 16.78
CA ASP A 222 -19.40 3.51 17.10
C ASP A 222 -19.81 4.36 15.88
N PHE A 223 -19.37 3.94 14.69
CA PHE A 223 -19.79 4.57 13.44
C PHE A 223 -21.30 4.46 13.19
N LEU A 224 -21.91 3.29 13.46
CA LEU A 224 -23.37 3.15 13.35
C LEU A 224 -24.10 4.14 14.26
N SER A 225 -23.65 4.31 15.50
CA SER A 225 -24.25 5.23 16.47
C SER A 225 -24.18 6.67 15.96
N GLU A 226 -23.05 7.07 15.38
CA GLU A 226 -22.90 8.37 14.74
C GLU A 226 -23.85 8.57 13.55
N LEU A 227 -23.98 7.56 12.69
CA LEU A 227 -24.87 7.62 11.52
C LEU A 227 -26.35 7.70 11.96
N ILE A 228 -26.77 6.91 12.96
CA ILE A 228 -28.12 6.95 13.53
C ILE A 228 -28.45 8.34 14.09
N ALA A 229 -27.48 8.99 14.76
CA ALA A 229 -27.66 10.34 15.29
C ALA A 229 -27.87 11.39 14.18
N LYS A 230 -27.36 11.15 12.97
CA LYS A 230 -27.58 12.02 11.79
C LYS A 230 -28.86 11.68 11.04
N MET A 231 -29.16 10.40 10.88
CA MET A 231 -30.34 9.87 10.20
C MET A 231 -30.69 8.51 10.80
N PRO A 232 -31.88 8.33 11.39
CA PRO A 232 -32.33 7.04 11.89
C PRO A 232 -32.29 5.97 10.79
N ASP A 233 -31.98 4.72 11.17
CA ASP A 233 -31.92 3.60 10.23
C ASP A 233 -33.27 3.42 9.49
N PRO A 234 -33.33 3.64 8.16
CA PRO A 234 -34.56 3.54 7.39
C PRO A 234 -35.11 2.12 7.29
N GLN A 235 -34.29 1.09 7.50
CA GLN A 235 -34.72 -0.32 7.49
C GLN A 235 -34.95 -0.88 8.90
N GLY A 236 -34.50 -0.16 9.94
CA GLY A 236 -34.59 -0.60 11.33
C GLY A 236 -33.86 -1.91 11.62
N MET A 237 -32.80 -2.21 10.85
CA MET A 237 -31.90 -3.35 11.01
C MET A 237 -31.00 -3.17 12.24
N PHE A 238 -30.64 -1.92 12.56
CA PHE A 238 -29.79 -1.53 13.67
C PHE A 238 -30.59 -0.68 14.65
N LYS A 239 -31.19 -1.31 15.66
CA LYS A 239 -31.96 -0.68 16.74
C LYS A 239 -31.28 -0.86 18.09
#